data_AF-G0WEF1-F1
#
_entry.id   AF-G0WEF1-F1
#
_cell.length_a   1.000
_cell.length_b   1.000
_cell.length_c   1.000
_cell.angle_alpha   90.00
_cell.angle_beta   90.00
_cell.angle_gamma   90.00
#
_symmetry.space_group_name_H-M   'P 1'
#
loop_
_entity.id
_entity.type
_entity.pdbx_description
1 polymer ?
#
loop_
_entity_poly.entity_id
_entity_poly.type
_entity_poly.pdbx_seq_one_letter_code
_entity_poly.pdbx_strand_id
1 'polypeptide(L)'
;MSGNNEDANAFGSLYPPPPPYIKFFTEENLSKLPEYQKLKKSGTIEEIDANKDTNDDTETITSELDFLIPPEMPRTQQYRAFGNIWQVKDQLPDLGSMGITQLYKTSNEIGGPMNYQYKIEESRKLLKSLLLNYLELIGILSINPELYEKRWKIFELY
;
A
#
# COMPACT_ATOMS: atom_id res chain seq x y z
N MET A 1 -50.86 13.19 25.10
CA MET A 1 -49.94 13.95 24.24
C MET A 1 -48.63 13.17 24.15
N SER A 2 -48.37 12.55 22.99
CA SER A 2 -47.03 12.04 22.65
C SER A 2 -46.16 13.23 22.27
N GLY A 3 -45.03 13.41 22.96
CA GLY A 3 -43.96 14.32 22.58
C GLY A 3 -42.78 13.50 22.10
N ASN A 4 -42.46 13.64 20.81
CA ASN A 4 -41.35 12.97 20.13
C ASN A 4 -40.00 13.35 20.77
N ASN A 5 -39.27 12.35 21.26
CA ASN A 5 -37.85 12.46 21.63
C ASN A 5 -36.98 12.29 20.36
N GLU A 6 -37.11 13.18 19.37
CA GLU A 6 -36.30 13.10 18.14
C GLU A 6 -35.00 13.93 18.21
N ASP A 7 -34.86 14.83 19.20
CA ASP A 7 -33.75 15.80 19.21
C ASP A 7 -32.49 15.35 20.00
N ALA A 8 -32.56 14.25 20.75
CA ALA A 8 -31.43 13.77 21.56
C ALA A 8 -30.42 12.91 20.76
N ASN A 9 -30.74 12.54 19.52
CA ASN A 9 -29.90 11.64 18.69
C ASN A 9 -28.98 12.40 17.71
N ALA A 10 -29.10 13.72 17.60
CA ALA A 10 -28.39 14.51 16.59
C ALA A 10 -26.88 14.69 16.87
N PHE A 11 -26.42 14.51 18.12
CA PHE A 11 -24.99 14.58 18.49
C PHE A 11 -24.29 13.20 18.52
N GLY A 12 -25.05 12.11 18.42
CA GLY A 12 -24.52 10.74 18.39
C GLY A 12 -23.99 10.30 17.03
N SER A 13 -24.26 11.07 15.96
CA SER A 13 -23.99 10.68 14.56
C SER A 13 -22.68 11.23 13.98
N LEU A 14 -21.79 11.83 14.79
CA LEU A 14 -20.46 12.25 14.30
C LEU A 14 -19.55 11.03 14.06
N TYR A 15 -19.79 9.96 14.82
CA TYR A 15 -19.09 8.69 14.68
C TYR A 15 -20.07 7.62 14.23
N PRO A 16 -19.70 6.79 13.25
CA PRO A 16 -20.55 5.68 12.86
C PRO A 16 -20.73 4.73 14.05
N PRO A 17 -21.90 4.09 14.18
CA PRO A 17 -22.07 3.01 15.15
C PRO A 17 -21.07 1.89 14.85
N PRO A 18 -20.77 1.05 15.85
CA PRO A 18 -19.89 -0.07 15.63
C PRO A 18 -20.44 -0.99 14.53
N PRO A 19 -19.56 -1.77 13.89
CA PRO A 19 -19.99 -2.64 12.81
C PRO A 19 -21.03 -3.69 13.25
N PRO A 20 -21.95 -4.09 12.36
CA PRO A 20 -23.06 -4.98 12.70
C PRO A 20 -22.62 -6.40 13.08
N TYR A 21 -21.39 -6.80 12.73
CA TYR A 21 -20.84 -8.12 13.06
C TYR A 21 -20.47 -8.29 14.54
N ILE A 22 -20.41 -7.21 15.34
CA ILE A 22 -20.15 -7.33 16.79
C ILE A 22 -21.18 -8.21 17.49
N LYS A 23 -22.42 -8.28 16.99
CA LYS A 23 -23.48 -9.12 17.58
C LYS A 23 -23.15 -10.62 17.61
N PHE A 24 -22.23 -11.07 16.74
CA PHE A 24 -21.82 -12.47 16.65
C PHE A 24 -20.71 -12.84 17.66
N PHE A 25 -20.12 -11.85 18.33
CA PHE A 25 -19.07 -12.03 19.35
C PHE A 25 -19.69 -12.38 20.72
N THR A 26 -20.42 -13.49 20.79
CA THR A 26 -21.00 -14.03 22.02
C THR A 26 -20.08 -15.09 22.65
N GLU A 27 -20.15 -15.28 23.96
CA GLU A 27 -19.38 -16.33 24.66
C GLU A 27 -19.65 -17.73 24.10
N GLU A 28 -20.90 -17.99 23.72
CA GLU A 28 -21.30 -19.24 23.08
C GLU A 28 -20.58 -19.44 21.73
N ASN A 29 -20.59 -18.43 20.86
CA ASN A 29 -19.94 -18.52 19.55
C ASN A 29 -18.41 -18.60 19.68
N LEU A 30 -17.83 -17.94 20.68
CA LEU A 30 -16.39 -18.05 21.00
C LEU A 30 -16.02 -19.46 21.46
N SER A 31 -16.89 -20.15 22.19
CA SER A 31 -16.65 -21.54 22.60
C SER A 31 -16.68 -22.55 21.44
N LYS A 32 -17.50 -22.28 20.40
CA LYS A 32 -17.64 -23.10 19.18
C LYS A 32 -16.58 -22.81 18.11
N LEU A 33 -15.98 -21.62 18.14
CA LEU A 33 -14.94 -21.17 17.20
C LEU A 33 -13.77 -22.15 17.00
N PRO A 34 -13.13 -22.74 18.04
CA PRO A 34 -11.98 -23.63 17.84
C PRO A 34 -12.34 -24.92 17.11
N GLU A 35 -13.55 -25.46 17.30
CA GLU A 35 -14.02 -26.65 16.58
C GLU A 35 -14.35 -26.29 15.13
N TYR A 36 -15.02 -25.14 14.92
CA TYR A 36 -15.33 -24.63 13.59
C TYR A 36 -14.08 -24.36 12.75
N GLN A 37 -13.04 -23.76 13.33
CA GLN A 37 -11.76 -23.53 12.64
C GLN A 37 -11.08 -24.85 12.21
N LYS A 38 -11.19 -25.91 13.01
CA LYS A 38 -10.66 -27.24 12.64
C LYS A 38 -11.45 -27.82 11.46
N LEU A 39 -12.78 -27.72 11.50
CA LEU A 39 -13.66 -28.23 10.45
C LEU A 39 -13.50 -27.47 9.12
N LYS A 40 -13.31 -26.15 9.18
CA LYS A 40 -13.04 -25.30 8.01
C LYS A 40 -11.68 -25.62 7.40
N LYS A 41 -10.64 -25.87 8.23
CA LYS A 41 -9.31 -26.31 7.76
C LYS A 41 -9.29 -27.74 7.20
N SER A 42 -10.16 -28.62 7.68
CA SER A 42 -10.25 -30.01 7.19
C SER A 42 -11.06 -30.15 5.89
N GLY A 43 -11.60 -29.05 5.34
CA GLY A 43 -12.33 -29.05 4.07
C GLY A 43 -13.66 -29.80 4.11
N THR A 44 -14.24 -30.02 5.30
CA THR A 44 -15.47 -30.81 5.47
C THR A 44 -16.74 -29.97 5.28
N ILE A 45 -16.62 -28.64 5.33
CA ILE A 45 -17.73 -27.73 5.00
C ILE A 45 -17.61 -27.46 3.50
N GLU A 46 -18.37 -28.20 2.72
CA GLU A 46 -18.45 -28.01 1.26
C GLU A 46 -19.02 -26.61 0.96
N GLU A 47 -18.34 -25.90 0.07
CA GLU A 47 -18.77 -24.65 -0.53
C GLU A 47 -20.04 -24.89 -1.35
N ILE A 48 -21.20 -24.56 -0.79
CA ILE A 48 -22.45 -24.51 -1.55
C ILE A 48 -22.48 -23.19 -2.34
N ASP A 49 -21.69 -23.10 -3.41
CA ASP A 49 -22.10 -22.52 -4.71
C ASP A 49 -20.94 -22.54 -5.72
N ALA A 50 -20.92 -23.56 -6.57
CA ALA A 50 -19.96 -23.74 -7.65
C ALA A 50 -20.28 -22.87 -8.89
N ASN A 51 -20.71 -21.62 -8.70
CA ASN A 51 -20.98 -20.65 -9.78
C ASN A 51 -20.75 -19.21 -9.32
N LYS A 52 -19.52 -18.86 -8.94
CA LYS A 52 -19.13 -17.45 -8.79
C LYS A 52 -17.90 -17.17 -9.61
N ASP A 53 -18.05 -16.28 -10.59
CA ASP A 53 -17.00 -15.76 -11.44
C ASP A 53 -15.77 -15.39 -10.60
N THR A 54 -14.61 -15.85 -11.04
CA THR A 54 -13.29 -15.74 -10.39
C THR A 54 -12.73 -14.32 -10.30
N ASN A 55 -13.60 -13.30 -10.43
CA ASN A 55 -13.27 -11.88 -10.43
C ASN A 55 -13.90 -11.10 -9.25
N ASP A 56 -14.65 -11.75 -8.37
CA ASP A 56 -15.32 -11.10 -7.25
C ASP A 56 -14.58 -11.43 -5.94
N ASP A 57 -13.98 -10.43 -5.29
CA ASP A 57 -13.32 -10.49 -3.96
C ASP A 57 -14.35 -10.78 -2.82
N THR A 58 -15.42 -11.50 -3.13
CA THR A 58 -16.52 -11.76 -2.19
C THR A 58 -16.27 -13.03 -1.41
N GLU A 59 -16.02 -12.87 -0.13
CA GLU A 59 -16.02 -13.97 0.83
C GLU A 59 -17.40 -14.64 0.89
N THR A 60 -17.42 -15.97 0.82
CA THR A 60 -18.61 -16.78 1.04
C THR A 60 -18.86 -16.90 2.54
N ILE A 61 -19.65 -15.95 3.07
CA ILE A 61 -20.11 -15.98 4.45
C ILE A 61 -21.24 -17.01 4.58
N THR A 62 -20.95 -18.15 5.20
CA THR A 62 -21.90 -19.26 5.36
C THR A 62 -22.51 -19.31 6.75
N SER A 63 -21.78 -18.81 7.75
CA SER A 63 -22.15 -18.90 9.16
C SER A 63 -21.80 -17.64 9.93
N GLU A 64 -22.49 -17.42 11.04
CA GLU A 64 -22.19 -16.36 12.01
C GLU A 64 -20.76 -16.46 12.56
N LEU A 65 -20.20 -17.68 12.56
CA LEU A 65 -18.83 -17.95 13.00
C LEU A 65 -17.77 -17.49 11.98
N ASP A 66 -18.14 -17.24 10.73
CA ASP A 66 -17.20 -16.71 9.73
C ASP A 66 -16.79 -15.27 10.07
N PHE A 67 -17.67 -14.47 10.68
CA PHE A 67 -17.35 -13.12 11.14
C PHE A 67 -16.34 -13.06 12.31
N LEU A 68 -16.11 -14.19 12.98
CA LEU A 68 -15.11 -14.31 14.04
C LEU A 68 -13.72 -14.65 13.48
N ILE A 69 -13.63 -14.96 12.19
CA ILE A 69 -12.38 -15.25 11.49
C ILE A 69 -11.98 -13.97 10.75
N PRO A 70 -10.71 -13.52 10.87
CA PRO A 70 -10.25 -12.38 10.09
C PRO A 70 -10.43 -12.62 8.58
N PRO A 71 -10.90 -11.61 7.83
CA PRO A 71 -11.06 -11.72 6.38
C PRO A 71 -9.72 -11.90 5.67
N GLU A 72 -9.77 -12.40 4.45
CA GLU A 72 -8.60 -12.53 3.60
C GLU A 72 -8.07 -11.14 3.18
N MET A 73 -6.76 -11.05 2.95
CA MET A 73 -6.19 -9.81 2.46
C MET A 73 -6.71 -9.51 1.05
N PRO A 74 -7.17 -8.28 0.78
CA PRO A 74 -7.58 -7.90 -0.57
C PRO A 74 -6.46 -8.17 -1.58
N ARG A 75 -6.82 -8.73 -2.74
CA ARG A 75 -5.87 -8.96 -3.83
C ARG A 75 -5.42 -7.65 -4.48
N THR A 76 -6.17 -6.57 -4.28
CA THR A 76 -5.79 -5.22 -4.67
C THR A 76 -4.46 -4.85 -4.02
N GLN A 77 -3.48 -4.45 -4.84
CA GLN A 77 -2.13 -4.10 -4.38
C GLN A 77 -2.07 -2.86 -3.48
N GLN A 78 -3.22 -2.27 -3.16
CA GLN A 78 -3.36 -1.11 -2.30
C GLN A 78 -4.56 -1.25 -1.35
N TYR A 79 -4.45 -0.70 -0.14
CA TYR A 79 -5.51 -0.65 0.85
C TYR A 79 -5.62 0.76 1.44
N ARG A 80 -6.83 1.18 1.83
CA ARG A 80 -7.05 2.49 2.42
C ARG A 80 -6.95 2.41 3.94
N ALA A 81 -6.05 3.20 4.53
CA ALA A 81 -5.95 3.35 5.98
C ALA A 81 -5.72 4.82 6.35
N PHE A 82 -6.49 5.30 7.34
CA PHE A 82 -6.40 6.66 7.88
C PHE A 82 -6.45 7.78 6.82
N GLY A 83 -7.29 7.62 5.81
CA GLY A 83 -7.44 8.59 4.72
C GLY A 83 -6.39 8.48 3.61
N ASN A 84 -5.35 7.66 3.78
CA ASN A 84 -4.31 7.42 2.79
C ASN A 84 -4.49 6.07 2.10
N ILE A 85 -4.04 5.98 0.84
CA ILE A 85 -3.95 4.72 0.10
C ILE A 85 -2.53 4.18 0.28
N TRP A 86 -2.42 3.03 0.92
CA TRP A 86 -1.17 2.33 1.20
C TRP A 86 -0.99 1.20 0.19
N GLN A 87 0.24 0.92 -0.21
CA GLN A 87 0.55 -0.24 -1.03
C GLN A 87 0.74 -1.47 -0.14
N VAL A 88 0.22 -2.64 -0.54
CA VAL A 88 0.37 -3.92 0.19
C VAL A 88 1.83 -4.38 0.17
N LYS A 89 2.56 -4.06 -0.91
CA LYS A 89 4.00 -4.29 -1.00
C LYS A 89 4.72 -2.97 -0.86
N ASP A 90 5.62 -2.87 0.10
CA ASP A 90 6.54 -1.74 0.23
C ASP A 90 7.51 -1.75 -0.97
N GLN A 91 7.14 -1.00 -2.01
CA GLN A 91 7.97 -0.75 -3.17
C GLN A 91 8.17 0.75 -3.29
N LEU A 92 9.43 1.18 -3.40
CA LEU A 92 9.73 2.56 -3.70
C LEU A 92 9.24 2.88 -5.12
N PRO A 93 8.54 3.99 -5.34
CA PRO A 93 8.15 4.39 -6.68
C PRO A 93 9.40 4.64 -7.52
N ASP A 94 9.31 4.36 -8.81
CA ASP A 94 10.44 4.56 -9.71
C ASP A 94 10.66 6.05 -9.97
N LEU A 95 11.90 6.46 -10.24
CA LEU A 95 12.23 7.87 -10.45
C LEU A 95 11.43 8.45 -11.63
N GLY A 96 11.23 7.66 -12.69
CA GLY A 96 10.41 8.07 -13.83
C GLY A 96 8.95 8.37 -13.46
N SER A 97 8.37 7.63 -12.51
CA SER A 97 7.01 7.90 -12.02
C SER A 97 6.89 9.20 -11.24
N MET A 98 8.02 9.71 -10.72
CA MET A 98 8.12 10.99 -10.03
C MET A 98 8.51 12.15 -10.96
N GLY A 99 8.63 11.91 -12.28
CA GLY A 99 9.08 12.91 -13.25
C GLY A 99 10.58 13.18 -13.23
N ILE A 100 11.37 12.34 -12.56
CA ILE A 100 12.83 12.45 -12.50
C ILE A 100 13.43 11.53 -13.56
N THR A 101 14.42 12.01 -14.30
CA THR A 101 15.12 11.19 -15.30
C THR A 101 15.86 10.06 -14.59
N GLN A 102 15.52 8.83 -14.96
CA GLN A 102 16.07 7.65 -14.31
C GLN A 102 17.41 7.28 -14.94
N LEU A 103 18.47 7.43 -14.15
CA LEU A 103 19.86 7.23 -14.60
C LEU A 103 20.39 5.81 -14.34
N TYR A 104 19.59 4.93 -13.73
CA TYR A 104 19.94 3.54 -13.42
C TYR A 104 18.94 2.58 -14.07
N LYS A 105 19.36 1.31 -14.26
CA LYS A 105 18.55 0.28 -14.93
C LYS A 105 17.26 -0.03 -14.16
N THR A 106 16.12 -0.06 -14.86
CA THR A 106 14.81 -0.36 -14.25
C THR A 106 14.68 -1.83 -13.86
N SER A 107 13.74 -2.15 -12.95
CA SER A 107 13.44 -3.53 -12.54
C SER A 107 13.07 -4.44 -13.73
N ASN A 108 12.54 -3.87 -14.82
CA ASN A 108 12.21 -4.58 -16.06
C ASN A 108 13.46 -5.08 -16.81
N GLU A 109 14.60 -4.41 -16.68
CA GLU A 109 15.85 -4.80 -17.36
C GLU A 109 16.65 -5.87 -16.58
N ILE A 110 16.37 -6.00 -15.27
CA ILE A 110 17.15 -6.87 -14.37
C ILE A 110 16.43 -8.21 -14.10
N GLY A 111 15.17 -8.36 -14.54
CA GLY A 111 14.47 -9.65 -14.52
C GLY A 111 14.19 -10.21 -13.11
N GLY A 112 14.10 -9.35 -12.10
CA GLY A 112 13.88 -9.75 -10.71
C GLY A 112 13.39 -8.61 -9.82
N PRO A 113 12.93 -8.90 -8.60
CA PRO A 113 12.53 -7.87 -7.64
C PRO A 113 13.71 -6.94 -7.38
N MET A 114 13.47 -5.64 -7.53
CA MET A 114 14.49 -4.60 -7.44
C MET A 114 15.32 -4.73 -6.15
N ASN A 115 16.62 -5.00 -6.30
CA ASN A 115 17.53 -5.16 -5.17
C ASN A 115 17.84 -3.78 -4.57
N TYR A 116 17.41 -3.54 -3.32
CA TYR A 116 17.65 -2.30 -2.60
C TYR A 116 19.13 -1.93 -2.49
N GLN A 117 20.03 -2.91 -2.43
CA GLN A 117 21.48 -2.66 -2.39
C GLN A 117 21.98 -2.02 -3.69
N TYR A 118 21.46 -2.47 -4.84
CA TYR A 118 21.78 -1.86 -6.13
C TYR A 118 21.33 -0.39 -6.18
N LYS A 119 20.12 -0.07 -5.71
CA LYS A 119 19.63 1.32 -5.65
C LYS A 119 20.50 2.21 -4.76
N ILE A 120 20.99 1.68 -3.63
CA ILE A 120 21.89 2.40 -2.73
C ILE A 120 23.24 2.65 -3.41
N GLU A 121 23.78 1.67 -4.12
CA GLU A 121 25.04 1.81 -4.86
C GLU A 121 24.92 2.83 -6.00
N GLU A 122 23.86 2.76 -6.79
CA GLU A 122 23.59 3.74 -7.86
C GLU A 122 23.36 5.15 -7.30
N SER A 123 22.63 5.29 -6.19
CA SER A 123 22.47 6.59 -5.50
C SER A 123 23.82 7.15 -5.03
N ARG A 124 24.73 6.30 -4.53
CA ARG A 124 26.09 6.72 -4.18
C ARG A 124 26.89 7.14 -5.41
N LYS A 125 26.74 6.48 -6.56
CA LYS A 125 27.39 6.87 -7.82
C LYS A 125 26.86 8.21 -8.31
N LEU A 126 25.54 8.42 -8.26
CA LEU A 126 24.90 9.68 -8.62
C LEU A 126 25.39 10.84 -7.74
N LEU A 127 25.47 10.64 -6.43
CA LEU A 127 25.97 11.65 -5.49
C LEU A 127 27.44 12.01 -5.78
N LYS A 128 28.29 11.03 -6.09
CA LYS A 128 29.68 11.27 -6.49
C LYS A 128 29.77 12.02 -7.82
N SER A 129 28.95 11.68 -8.81
CA SER A 129 28.87 12.37 -10.10
C SER A 129 28.42 13.83 -9.93
N LEU A 130 27.42 14.07 -9.07
CA LEU A 130 26.94 15.40 -8.76
C LEU A 130 28.03 16.25 -8.10
N LEU A 131 28.75 15.68 -7.12
CA LEU A 131 29.87 16.37 -6.47
C LEU A 131 30.99 16.71 -7.45
N LEU A 132 31.33 15.78 -8.35
CA LEU A 132 32.35 16.01 -9.36
C LEU A 132 31.94 17.12 -10.33
N ASN A 133 30.70 17.09 -10.83
CA ASN A 133 30.16 18.16 -11.69
C ASN A 133 30.15 19.52 -10.98
N TYR A 134 29.88 19.55 -9.67
CA TYR A 134 29.91 20.78 -8.88
C TYR A 134 31.32 21.34 -8.74
N LEU A 135 32.30 20.47 -8.47
CA LEU A 135 33.70 20.88 -8.37
C LEU A 135 34.24 21.38 -9.72
N GLU A 136 33.88 20.72 -10.82
CA GLU A 136 34.22 21.16 -12.17
C GLU A 136 33.58 22.51 -12.51
N LEU A 137 32.33 22.75 -12.08
CA LEU A 137 31.65 24.04 -12.27
C LEU A 137 32.36 25.15 -11.50
N ILE A 138 32.68 24.96 -10.22
CA ILE A 138 33.46 25.94 -9.45
C ILE A 138 34.82 26.19 -10.11
N GLY A 139 35.49 25.13 -10.58
CA GLY A 139 36.76 25.24 -11.28
C GLY A 139 36.66 26.09 -12.55
N ILE A 140 35.62 25.89 -13.37
CA ILE A 140 35.37 26.69 -14.57
C ILE A 140 35.05 28.13 -14.22
N LEU A 141 34.18 28.38 -13.23
CA LEU A 141 33.85 29.73 -12.79
C LEU A 141 35.08 30.48 -12.26
N SER A 142 36.04 29.78 -11.64
CA SER A 142 37.28 30.37 -11.15
C SER A 142 38.30 30.68 -12.24
N ILE A 143 38.30 29.94 -13.36
CA ILE A 143 39.31 30.07 -14.42
C ILE A 143 38.76 30.86 -15.62
N ASN A 144 37.61 30.46 -16.15
CA ASN A 144 36.96 31.04 -17.32
C ASN A 144 35.44 31.02 -17.16
N PRO A 145 34.84 32.11 -16.64
CA PRO A 145 33.43 32.13 -16.29
C PRO A 145 32.49 32.02 -17.49
N GLU A 146 32.93 32.24 -18.74
CA GLU A 146 32.07 32.17 -19.94
C GLU A 146 31.69 30.74 -20.37
N LEU A 147 32.43 29.72 -19.91
CA LEU A 147 32.21 28.31 -20.30
C LEU A 147 31.22 27.56 -19.39
N TYR A 148 30.60 28.25 -18.43
CA TYR A 148 29.74 27.63 -17.41
C TYR A 148 28.44 27.03 -17.97
N GLU A 149 27.92 27.54 -19.09
CA GLU A 149 26.60 27.17 -19.64
C GLU A 149 26.48 25.66 -19.93
N LYS A 150 27.58 25.04 -20.41
CA LYS A 150 27.61 23.61 -20.71
C LYS A 150 27.48 22.73 -19.46
N ARG A 151 27.99 23.20 -18.31
CA ARG A 151 27.89 22.48 -17.02
C ARG A 151 26.60 22.78 -16.29
N TRP A 152 26.05 23.99 -16.45
CA TRP A 152 24.75 24.35 -15.89
C TRP A 152 23.61 23.44 -16.38
N LYS A 153 23.58 23.15 -17.70
CA LYS A 153 22.58 22.25 -18.29
C LYS A 153 22.60 20.83 -17.71
N ILE A 154 23.73 20.38 -17.17
CA ILE A 154 23.82 19.08 -16.50
C ILE A 154 23.06 19.11 -15.17
N PHE A 155 23.11 20.21 -14.42
CA PHE A 155 22.37 20.38 -13.17
C PHE A 155 20.85 20.49 -13.38
N GLU A 156 20.41 21.03 -14.51
CA GLU A 156 18.98 21.10 -14.86
C GLU A 156 18.37 19.71 -15.16
N LEU A 157 19.22 18.70 -15.42
CA LEU A 157 18.81 17.31 -15.64
C LEU A 157 18.83 16.46 -14.35
N TYR A 158 19.27 17.02 -13.22
CA TYR A 158 19.25 16.40 -11.89
C TYR A 158 17.98 16.77 -11.12
#